data_AF-A0A2D5GRX5-F1
#
_entry.id   AF-A0A2D5GRX5-F1
#
_cell.length_a   1.000
_cell.length_b   1.000
_cell.length_c   1.000
_cell.angle_alpha   90.00
_cell.angle_beta   90.00
_cell.angle_gamma   90.00
#
_symmetry.space_group_name_H-M   'P 1'
#
loop_
_entity.id
_entity.type
_entity.pdbx_description
1 polymer ?
#
loop_
_entity_poly.entity_id
_entity_poly.type
_entity_poly.pdbx_seq_one_letter_code
_entity_poly.pdbx_strand_id
1 'polypeptide(L)'
;MGPVEIANVRRAEAKKAADMLGADYMCLEFRDLSIVIDQDSRQRVTEAVRKARPDIVITAPPVDYMSDHEMTSRLVRDACFGASAPNYTTHQFQPAPPTEKIPHLYYVDPIEGCDYFGNPIEPQFIIDISETFDLKINMLACHESQRAWLRKQHGLDEYLDGTERWSAARGEKIGAAYGEAFVQHCGHPYPSSNLLLQLLEK
;
A
#
# COMPACT_ATOMS: atom_id res chain seq x y z
N MET A 1 0.00 11.69 24.40
CA MET A 1 1.08 12.04 23.45
C MET A 1 0.55 13.09 22.50
N GLY A 2 1.36 14.10 22.18
CA GLY A 2 1.01 15.10 21.17
C GLY A 2 1.20 14.55 19.73
N PRO A 3 0.74 15.27 18.69
CA PRO A 3 0.85 14.86 17.29
C PRO A 3 2.29 14.57 16.81
N VAL A 4 3.27 15.33 17.30
CA VAL A 4 4.69 15.12 16.93
C VAL A 4 5.26 13.87 17.59
N GLU A 5 4.93 13.64 18.86
CA GLU A 5 5.39 12.46 19.60
C GLU A 5 4.82 11.17 18.99
N ILE A 6 3.53 11.16 18.64
CA ILE A 6 2.90 9.99 18.01
C ILE A 6 3.47 9.73 16.61
N ALA A 7 3.78 10.77 15.83
CA ALA A 7 4.43 10.62 14.54
C ALA A 7 5.83 9.99 14.68
N ASN A 8 6.62 10.42 15.67
CA ASN A 8 7.94 9.83 15.94
C ASN A 8 7.85 8.34 16.29
N VAL A 9 6.88 7.96 17.14
CA VAL A 9 6.64 6.55 17.50
C VAL A 9 6.22 5.75 16.27
N ARG A 10 5.22 6.21 15.51
CA ARG A 10 4.72 5.50 14.33
C ARG A 10 5.78 5.35 13.22
N ARG A 11 6.71 6.30 13.07
CA ARG A 11 7.86 6.14 12.15
C ARG A 11 8.78 5.00 12.58
N ALA A 12 9.08 4.92 13.88
CA ALA A 12 9.93 3.84 14.41
C ALA A 12 9.25 2.47 14.27
N GLU A 13 7.94 2.39 14.53
CA GLU A 13 7.14 1.18 14.34
C GLU A 13 7.14 0.72 12.88
N ALA A 14 6.90 1.64 11.94
CA ALA A 14 6.91 1.33 10.50
C ALA A 14 8.30 0.92 10.00
N LYS A 15 9.37 1.57 10.48
CA LYS A 15 10.75 1.18 10.17
C LYS A 15 11.06 -0.22 10.69
N LYS A 16 10.63 -0.55 11.92
CA LYS A 16 10.81 -1.88 12.50
C LYS A 16 10.11 -2.96 11.67
N ALA A 17 8.88 -2.71 11.22
CA ALA A 17 8.17 -3.63 10.33
C ALA A 17 8.91 -3.83 8.99
N ALA A 18 9.38 -2.75 8.36
CA ALA A 18 10.16 -2.83 7.12
C ALA A 18 11.48 -3.61 7.30
N ASP A 19 12.17 -3.42 8.43
CA ASP A 19 13.41 -4.13 8.76
C ASP A 19 13.21 -5.64 8.88
N MET A 20 12.04 -6.10 9.34
CA MET A 20 11.73 -7.54 9.40
C MET A 20 11.64 -8.18 8.00
N LEU A 21 11.25 -7.40 7.00
CA LEU A 21 11.22 -7.83 5.60
C LEU A 21 12.58 -7.64 4.90
N GLY A 22 13.54 -6.97 5.55
CA GLY A 22 14.77 -6.52 4.91
C GLY A 22 14.53 -5.41 3.87
N ALA A 23 13.46 -4.63 4.04
CA ALA A 23 13.06 -3.59 3.10
C ALA A 23 13.53 -2.19 3.53
N ASP A 24 13.83 -1.34 2.55
CA ASP A 24 14.03 0.08 2.79
C ASP A 24 12.71 0.76 3.17
N TYR A 25 12.79 1.81 4.00
CA TYR A 25 11.63 2.58 4.45
C TYR A 25 11.79 4.07 4.14
N MET A 26 10.77 4.65 3.50
CA MET A 26 10.67 6.07 3.20
C MET A 26 9.32 6.60 3.68
N CYS A 27 9.31 7.60 4.57
CA CYS A 27 8.11 8.33 4.94
C CYS A 27 8.05 9.64 4.18
N LEU A 28 6.94 9.89 3.47
CA LEU A 28 6.76 11.16 2.77
C LEU A 28 6.25 12.27 3.67
N GLU A 29 5.90 12.01 4.94
CA GLU A 29 5.45 13.01 5.93
C GLU A 29 4.14 13.74 5.55
N PHE A 30 3.20 13.04 4.90
CA PHE A 30 1.82 13.52 4.82
C PHE A 30 1.15 13.47 6.20
N ARG A 31 0.25 14.41 6.47
CA ARG A 31 -0.53 14.41 7.70
C ARG A 31 -1.77 13.54 7.52
N ASP A 32 -2.06 12.76 8.55
CA ASP A 32 -3.27 11.92 8.66
C ASP A 32 -4.54 12.77 8.45
N LEU A 33 -5.50 12.24 7.69
CA LEU A 33 -6.75 12.88 7.27
C LEU A 33 -6.56 14.18 6.49
N SER A 34 -5.38 14.39 5.89
CA SER A 34 -5.02 15.61 5.16
C SER A 34 -4.35 15.32 3.81
N ILE A 35 -4.46 14.09 3.29
CA ILE A 35 -3.91 13.75 1.99
C ILE A 35 -4.83 14.31 0.91
N VAL A 36 -4.29 15.16 0.03
CA VAL A 36 -5.05 15.83 -1.03
C VAL A 36 -4.30 15.80 -2.35
N ILE A 37 -5.03 15.92 -3.45
CA ILE A 37 -4.45 16.09 -4.78
C ILE A 37 -4.15 17.56 -5.03
N ASP A 38 -2.92 17.95 -4.76
CA ASP A 38 -2.38 19.25 -5.13
C ASP A 38 -1.02 19.10 -5.84
N GLN A 39 -0.36 20.23 -6.14
CA GLN A 39 0.92 20.21 -6.82
C GLN A 39 2.04 19.60 -5.95
N ASP A 40 2.07 19.92 -4.65
CA ASP A 40 3.11 19.45 -3.72
C ASP A 40 3.02 17.93 -3.52
N SER A 41 1.81 17.42 -3.27
CA SER A 41 1.54 15.99 -3.11
C SER A 41 1.96 15.21 -4.35
N ARG A 42 1.58 15.67 -5.55
CA ARG A 42 1.95 15.01 -6.82
C ARG A 42 3.46 14.99 -7.03
N GLN A 43 4.13 16.09 -6.71
CA GLN A 43 5.57 16.23 -6.82
C GLN A 43 6.33 15.30 -5.86
N ARG A 44 5.92 15.25 -4.59
CA ARG A 44 6.53 14.39 -3.55
C ARG A 44 6.36 12.91 -3.85
N VAL A 45 5.15 12.47 -4.24
CA VAL A 45 4.91 11.05 -4.55
C VAL A 45 5.61 10.65 -5.84
N THR A 46 5.63 11.51 -6.88
CA THR A 46 6.39 11.22 -8.11
C THR A 46 7.89 11.12 -7.84
N GLU A 47 8.43 11.98 -6.98
CA GLU A 47 9.84 11.90 -6.57
C GLU A 47 10.15 10.58 -5.85
N ALA A 48 9.26 10.13 -4.97
CA ALA A 48 9.41 8.86 -4.27
C ALA A 48 9.52 7.68 -5.25
N VAL A 49 8.62 7.65 -6.26
CA VAL A 49 8.66 6.63 -7.33
C VAL A 49 9.96 6.74 -8.14
N ARG A 50 10.42 7.94 -8.49
CA ARG A 50 11.68 8.12 -9.22
C ARG A 50 12.90 7.68 -8.42
N LYS A 51 12.94 7.94 -7.11
CA LYS A 51 14.02 7.49 -6.22
C LYS A 51 14.03 5.97 -6.07
N ALA A 52 12.86 5.34 -5.93
CA ALA A 52 12.73 3.90 -5.77
C ALA A 52 12.96 3.12 -7.07
N ARG A 53 12.71 3.73 -8.25
CA ARG A 53 12.79 3.10 -9.58
C ARG A 53 12.10 1.71 -9.65
N PRO A 54 10.84 1.58 -9.21
CA PRO A 54 10.21 0.28 -9.06
C PRO A 54 9.88 -0.36 -10.43
N ASP A 55 9.92 -1.70 -10.48
CA ASP A 55 9.26 -2.49 -11.52
C ASP A 55 7.77 -2.70 -11.22
N ILE A 56 7.44 -2.84 -9.93
CA ILE A 56 6.09 -3.08 -9.42
C ILE A 56 5.77 -2.03 -8.35
N VAL A 57 4.57 -1.47 -8.41
CA VAL A 57 3.98 -0.63 -7.36
C VAL A 57 2.69 -1.28 -6.86
N ILE A 58 2.57 -1.41 -5.55
CA ILE A 58 1.36 -1.87 -4.86
C ILE A 58 0.83 -0.70 -4.02
N THR A 59 -0.46 -0.39 -4.12
CA THR A 59 -1.08 0.73 -3.39
C THR A 59 -2.52 0.42 -2.96
N ALA A 60 -3.12 1.34 -2.21
CA ALA A 60 -4.51 1.26 -1.76
C ALA A 60 -5.51 1.25 -2.92
N PRO A 61 -6.70 0.65 -2.76
CA PRO A 61 -7.70 0.60 -3.81
C PRO A 61 -8.24 1.99 -4.16
N PRO A 62 -8.74 2.21 -5.40
CA PRO A 62 -9.27 3.51 -5.82
C PRO A 62 -10.57 3.92 -5.12
N VAL A 63 -11.30 2.96 -4.56
CA VAL A 63 -12.55 3.16 -3.83
C VAL A 63 -12.43 2.38 -2.53
N ASP A 64 -12.49 3.08 -1.39
CA ASP A 64 -12.23 2.51 -0.07
C ASP A 64 -13.02 3.29 1.01
N TYR A 65 -13.18 2.73 2.20
CA TYR A 65 -13.92 3.38 3.30
C TYR A 65 -13.31 4.73 3.75
N MET A 66 -12.02 4.97 3.46
CA MET A 66 -11.27 6.14 3.90
C MET A 66 -10.73 6.96 2.73
N SER A 67 -11.08 8.25 2.70
CA SER A 67 -10.62 9.22 1.69
C SER A 67 -9.10 9.25 1.52
N ASP A 68 -8.32 9.13 2.60
CA ASP A 68 -6.84 9.12 2.53
C ASP A 68 -6.30 7.93 1.72
N HIS A 69 -6.97 6.78 1.76
CA HIS A 69 -6.62 5.61 0.94
C HIS A 69 -6.86 5.91 -0.54
N GLU A 70 -8.01 6.49 -0.87
CA GLU A 70 -8.37 6.87 -2.25
C GLU A 70 -7.43 7.95 -2.81
N MET A 71 -7.11 8.96 -2.00
CA MET A 71 -6.17 10.02 -2.39
C MET A 71 -4.76 9.47 -2.58
N THR A 72 -4.32 8.54 -1.72
CA THR A 72 -3.05 7.82 -1.88
C THR A 72 -3.04 7.00 -3.18
N SER A 73 -4.10 6.23 -3.43
CA SER A 73 -4.29 5.45 -4.66
C SER A 73 -4.16 6.33 -5.91
N ARG A 74 -4.83 7.49 -5.89
CA ARG A 74 -4.82 8.45 -6.99
C ARG A 74 -3.46 9.11 -7.18
N LEU A 75 -2.79 9.56 -6.11
CA LEU A 75 -1.44 10.14 -6.18
C LEU A 75 -0.43 9.14 -6.71
N VAL A 76 -0.47 7.90 -6.24
CA VAL A 76 0.43 6.84 -6.69
C VAL A 76 0.21 6.51 -8.16
N ARG A 77 -1.05 6.41 -8.60
CA ARG A 77 -1.36 6.22 -10.03
C ARG A 77 -0.82 7.39 -10.87
N ASP A 78 -1.07 8.62 -10.46
CA ASP A 78 -0.55 9.80 -11.17
C ASP A 78 0.99 9.79 -11.23
N ALA A 79 1.64 9.40 -10.13
CA ALA A 79 3.09 9.28 -10.03
C ALA A 79 3.67 8.15 -10.90
N CYS A 80 3.01 6.99 -11.00
CA CYS A 80 3.46 5.89 -11.85
C CYS A 80 3.56 6.32 -13.32
N PHE A 81 2.57 7.08 -13.81
CA PHE A 81 2.62 7.67 -15.14
C PHE A 81 3.68 8.79 -15.22
N GLY A 82 3.60 9.76 -14.31
CA GLY A 82 4.43 10.98 -14.32
C GLY A 82 5.93 10.75 -14.06
N ALA A 83 6.30 9.65 -13.39
CA ALA A 83 7.69 9.33 -13.09
C ALA A 83 8.54 9.18 -14.35
N SER A 84 7.97 8.65 -15.43
CA SER A 84 8.65 8.48 -16.72
C SER A 84 8.64 9.74 -17.60
N ALA A 85 7.81 10.73 -17.28
CA ALA A 85 7.65 11.93 -18.10
C ALA A 85 8.85 12.90 -17.92
N PRO A 86 9.71 13.11 -18.94
CA PRO A 86 10.93 13.89 -18.79
C PRO A 86 10.68 15.38 -18.54
N ASN A 87 9.54 15.90 -18.99
CA ASN A 87 9.16 17.30 -18.83
C ASN A 87 8.51 17.60 -17.47
N TYR A 88 8.23 16.58 -16.65
CA TYR A 88 7.66 16.78 -15.32
C TYR A 88 8.77 16.94 -14.28
N THR A 89 8.87 18.12 -13.69
CA THR A 89 9.83 18.44 -12.63
C THR A 89 9.17 18.26 -11.27
N THR A 90 9.81 17.50 -10.38
CA THR A 90 9.32 17.24 -9.02
C THR A 90 9.66 18.36 -8.04
N HIS A 91 10.60 19.24 -8.38
CA HIS A 91 11.05 20.36 -7.54
C HIS A 91 11.48 19.95 -6.11
N GLN A 92 11.80 18.68 -5.90
CA GLN A 92 12.31 18.17 -4.63
C GLN A 92 13.82 18.36 -4.52
N PHE A 93 14.36 18.31 -3.31
CA PHE A 93 15.80 18.38 -3.09
C PHE A 93 16.51 17.18 -3.73
N GLN A 94 17.52 17.46 -4.56
CA GLN A 94 18.27 16.47 -5.35
C GLN A 94 17.32 15.53 -6.12
N PRO A 95 16.58 16.06 -7.11
CA PRO A 95 15.54 15.29 -7.78
C PRO A 95 16.15 14.14 -8.59
N ALA A 96 15.59 12.95 -8.44
CA ALA A 96 15.97 11.77 -9.19
C ALA A 96 15.56 11.91 -10.68
N PRO A 97 16.33 11.31 -11.60
CA PRO A 97 15.99 11.33 -13.02
C PRO A 97 14.67 10.59 -13.28
N PRO A 98 13.98 10.88 -14.40
CA PRO A 98 12.81 10.12 -14.82
C PRO A 98 13.08 8.60 -14.87
N THR A 99 12.04 7.82 -14.61
CA THR A 99 12.08 6.36 -14.81
C THR A 99 12.04 6.03 -16.30
N GLU A 100 12.56 4.87 -16.69
CA GLU A 100 12.60 4.44 -18.09
C GLU A 100 11.24 3.98 -18.61
N LYS A 101 10.37 3.52 -17.71
CA LYS A 101 9.06 2.95 -18.01
C LYS A 101 8.06 3.27 -16.90
N ILE A 102 6.78 3.06 -17.22
CA ILE A 102 5.69 3.03 -16.25
C ILE A 102 5.74 1.64 -15.57
N PRO A 103 5.76 1.57 -14.24
CA PRO A 103 5.78 0.29 -13.52
C PRO A 103 4.44 -0.45 -13.67
N HIS A 104 4.45 -1.75 -13.38
CA HIS A 104 3.21 -2.48 -13.12
C HIS A 104 2.56 -1.93 -11.86
N LEU A 105 1.25 -1.66 -11.90
CA LEU A 105 0.51 -1.11 -10.78
C LEU A 105 -0.58 -2.08 -10.33
N TYR A 106 -0.59 -2.40 -9.04
CA TYR A 106 -1.57 -3.27 -8.41
C TYR A 106 -2.21 -2.58 -7.21
N TYR A 107 -3.47 -2.92 -6.98
CA TYR A 107 -4.22 -2.49 -5.83
C TYR A 107 -4.40 -3.66 -4.87
N VAL A 108 -4.13 -3.41 -3.59
CA VAL A 108 -4.54 -4.35 -2.53
C VAL A 108 -6.06 -4.34 -2.39
N ASP A 109 -6.57 -5.39 -1.76
CA ASP A 109 -7.96 -5.51 -1.35
C ASP A 109 -8.40 -4.31 -0.47
N PRO A 110 -9.59 -3.74 -0.67
CA PRO A 110 -10.16 -2.81 0.31
C PRO A 110 -10.44 -3.51 1.63
N ILE A 111 -10.55 -2.72 2.70
CA ILE A 111 -10.97 -3.24 4.00
C ILE A 111 -12.33 -3.92 3.84
N GLU A 112 -12.46 -5.13 4.38
CA GLU A 112 -13.65 -5.99 4.26
C GLU A 112 -14.06 -6.38 2.82
N GLY A 113 -13.22 -6.09 1.82
CA GLY A 113 -13.45 -6.48 0.43
C GLY A 113 -14.62 -5.75 -0.23
N CYS A 114 -15.01 -4.58 0.27
CA CYS A 114 -16.10 -3.79 -0.27
C CYS A 114 -15.68 -2.33 -0.55
N ASP A 115 -16.42 -1.65 -1.41
CA ASP A 115 -16.30 -0.22 -1.62
C ASP A 115 -16.95 0.57 -0.46
N TYR A 116 -16.82 1.90 -0.44
CA TYR A 116 -17.44 2.72 0.63
C TYR A 116 -18.98 2.70 0.63
N PHE A 117 -19.63 2.10 -0.37
CA PHE A 117 -21.08 1.87 -0.38
C PHE A 117 -21.45 0.49 0.18
N GLY A 118 -20.45 -0.34 0.51
CA GLY A 118 -20.64 -1.72 0.96
C GLY A 118 -20.84 -2.72 -0.18
N ASN A 119 -20.60 -2.34 -1.44
CA ASN A 119 -20.66 -3.29 -2.55
C ASN A 119 -19.37 -4.12 -2.60
N PRO A 120 -19.44 -5.45 -2.79
CA PRO A 120 -18.26 -6.28 -2.92
C PRO A 120 -17.37 -5.85 -4.10
N ILE A 121 -16.06 -5.79 -3.89
CA ILE A 121 -15.05 -5.65 -4.94
C ILE A 121 -14.47 -7.04 -5.23
N GLU A 122 -14.65 -7.52 -6.46
CA GLU A 122 -14.07 -8.80 -6.87
C GLU A 122 -12.58 -8.65 -7.21
N PRO A 123 -11.69 -9.43 -6.58
CA PRO A 123 -10.28 -9.40 -6.90
C PRO A 123 -10.01 -10.09 -8.25
N GLN A 124 -8.93 -9.70 -8.93
CA GLN A 124 -8.53 -10.36 -10.18
C GLN A 124 -7.73 -11.63 -9.95
N PHE A 125 -6.94 -11.68 -8.88
CA PHE A 125 -6.17 -12.85 -8.48
C PHE A 125 -5.87 -12.81 -6.98
N ILE A 126 -5.51 -13.96 -6.43
CA ILE A 126 -5.14 -14.14 -5.02
C ILE A 126 -3.80 -14.88 -4.99
N ILE A 127 -2.90 -14.44 -4.12
CA ILE A 127 -1.61 -15.05 -3.87
C ILE A 127 -1.70 -15.83 -2.55
N ASP A 128 -1.28 -17.09 -2.56
CA ASP A 128 -1.10 -17.88 -1.34
C ASP A 128 0.05 -17.28 -0.53
N ILE A 129 -0.25 -16.85 0.69
CA ILE A 129 0.72 -16.28 1.63
C ILE A 129 0.92 -17.15 2.87
N SER A 130 0.46 -18.41 2.83
CA SER A 130 0.43 -19.30 4.00
C SER A 130 1.80 -19.48 4.65
N GLU A 131 2.86 -19.61 3.84
CA GLU A 131 4.24 -19.78 4.33
C GLU A 131 4.82 -18.50 4.95
N THR A 132 4.30 -17.33 4.57
CA THR A 132 4.79 -16.01 5.00
C THR A 132 3.83 -15.29 5.94
N PHE A 133 2.71 -15.92 6.30
CA PHE A 133 1.65 -15.29 7.06
C PHE A 133 2.11 -14.86 8.46
N ASP A 134 2.92 -15.68 9.12
CA ASP A 134 3.51 -15.34 10.42
C ASP A 134 4.38 -14.08 10.35
N LEU A 135 5.14 -13.89 9.26
CA LEU A 135 5.93 -12.68 9.05
C LEU A 135 5.02 -11.45 8.93
N LYS A 136 3.94 -11.55 8.14
CA LYS A 136 2.94 -10.48 7.99
C LYS A 136 2.34 -10.08 9.34
N ILE A 137 1.93 -11.05 10.16
CA ILE A 137 1.36 -10.78 11.49
C ILE A 137 2.39 -10.13 12.42
N ASN A 138 3.65 -10.60 12.42
CA ASN A 138 4.70 -10.00 13.23
C ASN A 138 5.04 -8.56 12.80
N MET A 139 5.04 -8.28 11.49
CA MET A 139 5.20 -6.93 10.95
C MET A 139 4.05 -6.03 11.40
N LEU A 140 2.80 -6.51 11.29
CA LEU A 140 1.62 -5.75 11.72
C LEU A 140 1.63 -5.48 13.23
N ALA A 141 2.10 -6.44 14.02
CA ALA A 141 2.23 -6.31 15.47
C ALA A 141 3.27 -5.26 15.91
N CYS A 142 4.17 -4.83 15.02
CA CYS A 142 5.10 -3.72 15.32
C CYS A 142 4.41 -2.38 15.54
N HIS A 143 3.18 -2.19 15.04
CA HIS A 143 2.38 -0.97 15.19
C HIS A 143 1.61 -0.93 16.51
N GLU A 144 2.35 -1.07 17.63
CA GLU A 144 1.79 -1.18 18.98
C GLU A 144 0.90 0.01 19.36
N SER A 145 1.32 1.23 19.01
CA SER A 145 0.57 2.46 19.28
C SER A 145 -0.79 2.48 18.56
N GLN A 146 -0.84 1.95 17.33
CA GLN A 146 -2.05 1.87 16.53
C GLN A 146 -2.99 0.79 17.07
N ARG A 147 -2.44 -0.39 17.37
CA ARG A 147 -3.18 -1.51 17.97
C ARG A 147 -3.81 -1.11 19.30
N ALA A 148 -3.07 -0.40 20.15
CA ALA A 148 -3.57 0.10 21.44
C ALA A 148 -4.71 1.11 21.27
N TRP A 149 -4.61 2.00 20.27
CA TRP A 149 -5.66 2.97 19.96
C TRP A 149 -6.93 2.29 19.45
N LEU A 150 -6.82 1.35 18.50
CA LEU A 150 -7.97 0.60 17.97
C LEU A 150 -8.66 -0.25 19.04
N ARG A 151 -7.89 -0.96 19.87
CA ARG A 151 -8.43 -1.72 21.01
C ARG A 151 -9.23 -0.83 21.97
N LYS A 152 -8.77 0.41 22.19
CA LYS A 152 -9.49 1.37 23.04
C LYS A 152 -10.80 1.85 22.40
N GLN A 153 -10.84 2.01 21.08
CA GLN A 153 -12.04 2.47 20.37
C GLN A 153 -13.07 1.36 20.12
N HIS A 154 -12.63 0.14 19.82
CA HIS A 154 -13.47 -0.95 19.35
C HIS A 154 -13.53 -2.16 20.29
N GLY A 155 -12.77 -2.17 21.39
CA GLY A 155 -12.84 -3.18 22.45
C GLY A 155 -12.18 -4.54 22.16
N LEU A 156 -11.92 -4.87 20.90
CA LEU A 156 -11.26 -6.10 20.43
C LEU A 156 -9.95 -5.80 19.70
N ASP A 157 -9.09 -6.81 19.55
CA ASP A 157 -7.87 -6.74 18.74
C ASP A 157 -8.17 -6.91 17.24
N GLU A 158 -9.15 -6.13 16.74
CA GLU A 158 -9.60 -6.16 15.33
C GLU A 158 -8.46 -5.93 14.32
N TYR A 159 -7.29 -5.49 14.79
CA TYR A 159 -6.13 -5.29 13.96
C TYR A 159 -5.47 -6.61 13.50
N LEU A 160 -5.14 -7.51 14.43
CA LEU A 160 -4.50 -8.79 14.09
C LEU A 160 -5.57 -9.84 13.72
N ASP A 161 -6.61 -9.95 14.53
CA ASP A 161 -7.68 -10.94 14.34
C ASP A 161 -8.45 -10.66 13.03
N GLY A 162 -8.66 -9.38 12.70
CA GLY A 162 -9.26 -8.98 11.43
C GLY A 162 -8.39 -9.34 10.22
N THR A 163 -7.09 -9.12 10.33
CA THR A 163 -6.13 -9.48 9.27
C THR A 163 -6.07 -10.99 9.04
N GLU A 164 -6.07 -11.79 10.11
CA GLU A 164 -6.10 -13.24 10.01
C GLU A 164 -7.38 -13.76 9.38
N ARG A 165 -8.53 -13.32 9.89
CA ARG A 165 -9.85 -13.68 9.35
C ARG A 165 -9.97 -13.35 7.87
N TRP A 166 -9.50 -12.16 7.47
CA TRP A 166 -9.56 -11.71 6.09
C TRP A 166 -8.62 -12.50 5.18
N SER A 167 -7.39 -12.71 5.62
CA SER A 167 -6.42 -13.49 4.86
C SER A 167 -6.90 -14.94 4.70
N ALA A 168 -7.52 -15.54 5.72
CA ALA A 168 -8.10 -16.87 5.65
C ALA A 168 -9.27 -16.94 4.65
N ALA A 169 -10.18 -15.96 4.68
CA ALA A 169 -11.30 -15.88 3.75
C ALA A 169 -10.85 -15.77 2.28
N ARG A 170 -9.72 -15.10 2.01
CA ARG A 170 -9.11 -15.07 0.67
C ARG A 170 -8.38 -16.36 0.33
N GLY A 171 -7.68 -16.98 1.30
CA GLY A 171 -7.04 -18.29 1.14
C GLY A 171 -8.04 -19.38 0.73
N GLU A 172 -9.21 -19.41 1.36
CA GLU A 172 -10.28 -20.38 1.06
C GLU A 172 -10.69 -20.36 -0.42
N LYS A 173 -10.73 -19.18 -1.05
CA LYS A 173 -11.10 -19.02 -2.48
C LYS A 173 -10.12 -19.73 -3.44
N ILE A 174 -8.89 -20.01 -3.01
CA ILE A 174 -7.86 -20.68 -3.81
C ILE A 174 -7.40 -22.02 -3.21
N GLY A 175 -8.06 -22.50 -2.14
CA GLY A 175 -7.68 -23.73 -1.46
C GLY A 175 -6.39 -23.64 -0.61
N ALA A 176 -6.02 -22.44 -0.17
CA ALA A 176 -4.88 -22.17 0.70
C ALA A 176 -5.32 -21.80 2.13
N ALA A 177 -4.39 -21.80 3.09
CA ALA A 177 -4.70 -21.38 4.47
C ALA A 177 -4.90 -19.87 4.57
N TYR A 178 -4.05 -19.09 3.90
CA TYR A 178 -4.12 -17.63 3.87
C TYR A 178 -3.81 -17.10 2.48
N GLY A 179 -4.50 -16.02 2.07
CA GLY A 179 -4.29 -15.37 0.78
C GLY A 179 -4.35 -13.85 0.84
N GLU A 180 -3.65 -13.20 -0.08
CA GLU A 180 -3.77 -11.77 -0.37
C GLU A 180 -4.32 -11.55 -1.77
N ALA A 181 -5.30 -10.67 -1.87
CA ALA A 181 -6.04 -10.45 -3.10
C ALA A 181 -5.64 -9.12 -3.75
N PHE A 182 -5.58 -9.11 -5.08
CA PHE A 182 -5.10 -7.98 -5.86
C PHE A 182 -5.95 -7.71 -7.09
N VAL A 183 -5.95 -6.44 -7.52
CA VAL A 183 -6.49 -5.98 -8.80
C VAL A 183 -5.37 -5.27 -9.57
N GLN A 184 -5.08 -5.71 -10.79
CA GLN A 184 -4.08 -5.06 -11.64
C GLN A 184 -4.69 -3.86 -12.38
N HIS A 185 -3.95 -2.76 -12.42
CA HIS A 185 -4.27 -1.61 -13.26
C HIS A 185 -3.80 -1.87 -14.70
N CYS A 186 -4.72 -2.26 -15.58
CA CYS A 186 -4.44 -2.54 -17.00
C CYS A 186 -4.90 -1.43 -17.96
N GLY A 187 -5.31 -0.27 -17.43
CA GLY A 187 -5.71 0.87 -18.26
C GLY A 187 -4.55 1.41 -19.09
N HIS A 188 -4.79 1.91 -20.30
CA HIS A 188 -3.74 2.51 -21.12
C HIS A 188 -3.07 3.69 -20.37
N PRO A 189 -1.72 3.82 -20.37
CA PRO A 189 -0.71 3.03 -21.08
C PRO A 189 0.03 1.97 -20.21
N TYR A 190 -0.60 1.45 -19.16
CA TYR A 190 0.07 0.55 -18.21
C TYR A 190 0.34 -0.85 -18.81
N PRO A 191 1.40 -1.54 -18.36
CA PRO A 191 1.64 -2.93 -18.74
C PRO A 191 0.48 -3.86 -18.33
N SER A 192 0.09 -4.75 -19.23
CA SER A 192 -1.00 -5.72 -18.99
C SER A 192 -0.53 -7.12 -18.61
N SER A 193 0.77 -7.43 -18.72
CA SER A 193 1.33 -8.68 -18.19
C SER A 193 1.26 -8.66 -16.67
N ASN A 194 1.01 -9.80 -16.01
CA ASN A 194 1.03 -9.86 -14.55
C ASN A 194 2.43 -10.23 -14.04
N LEU A 195 3.30 -9.23 -13.91
CA LEU A 195 4.67 -9.43 -13.44
C LEU A 195 4.74 -9.99 -12.02
N LEU A 196 3.80 -9.61 -11.13
CA LEU A 196 3.77 -10.10 -9.76
C LEU A 196 3.61 -11.63 -9.71
N LEU A 197 2.66 -12.21 -10.44
CA LEU A 197 2.50 -13.66 -10.53
C LEU A 197 3.71 -14.33 -11.20
N GLN A 198 4.24 -13.76 -12.28
CA GLN A 198 5.42 -14.30 -12.97
C GLN A 198 6.66 -14.39 -12.09
N LEU A 199 6.78 -13.52 -11.08
CA LEU A 199 7.90 -13.56 -10.12
C LEU A 199 7.72 -14.66 -9.06
N LEU A 200 6.49 -15.06 -8.76
CA LEU A 200 6.15 -16.07 -7.76
C LEU A 200 6.04 -17.49 -8.33
N GLU A 201 5.90 -17.63 -9.65
CA GLU A 201 5.89 -18.93 -10.35
C GLU A 201 7.29 -19.57 -10.52
N LYS A 202 8.34 -18.97 -9.96
CA LYS A 202 9.74 -19.42 -10.08
C LYS A 202 10.19 -20.22 -8.87
#